data_AF-K3WLP8-F1
#
_entry.id   AF-K3WLP8-F1
#
_cell.length_a   1.000
_cell.length_b   1.000
_cell.length_c   1.000
_cell.angle_alpha   90.00
_cell.angle_beta   90.00
_cell.angle_gamma   90.00
#
_symmetry.space_group_name_H-M   'P 1'
#
loop_
_entity.id
_entity.type
_entity.pdbx_description
1 polymer ?
#
loop_
_entity_poly.entity_id
_entity_poly.type
_entity_poly.pdbx_seq_one_letter_code
_entity_poly.pdbx_strand_id
1 'polypeptide(L)' 'AFEWQTQSTDITPLTQGPCEVWIDNTLRFQREDCSKVFPGAIKMDYSSCQGDCVLRFYWLFVSESSSHGDAL' A
#
# COMPACT_ATOMS: atom_id res chain seq x y z
N ALA A 1 -0.80 -24.55 8.29
CA ALA A 1 -0.67 -23.45 7.32
C ALA A 1 -1.29 -22.21 7.96
N PHE A 2 -0.63 -21.07 7.90
CA PHE A 2 -1.21 -19.82 8.40
C PHE A 2 -2.22 -19.33 7.35
N GLU A 3 -3.50 -19.39 7.71
CA GLU A 3 -4.62 -18.98 6.89
C GLU A 3 -5.13 -17.65 7.46
N TRP A 4 -5.00 -16.57 6.69
CA TRP A 4 -5.49 -15.26 7.11
C TRP A 4 -7.02 -15.25 7.01
N GLN A 5 -7.70 -15.28 8.16
CA GLN A 5 -9.15 -15.19 8.23
C GLN A 5 -9.62 -13.75 7.92
N THR A 6 -10.01 -13.48 6.68
CA THR A 6 -10.70 -12.22 6.34
C THR A 6 -12.21 -12.42 6.48
N GLN A 7 -12.68 -12.57 7.73
CA GLN A 7 -14.11 -12.60 8.02
C GLN A 7 -14.60 -11.17 8.36
N SER A 8 -14.73 -10.32 7.33
CA SER A 8 -15.77 -9.28 7.32
C SER A 8 -16.00 -8.84 5.88
N THR A 9 -17.24 -8.89 5.42
CA THR A 9 -17.64 -8.54 4.05
C THR A 9 -17.72 -7.04 3.80
N ASP A 10 -17.10 -6.21 4.65
CA ASP A 10 -17.19 -4.73 4.57
C ASP A 10 -15.89 -4.02 4.95
N ILE A 11 -14.75 -4.53 4.46
CA ILE A 11 -13.42 -3.89 4.56
C ILE A 11 -13.06 -3.07 3.32
N THR A 12 -13.91 -3.05 2.29
CA THR A 12 -13.65 -2.36 1.01
C THR A 12 -13.33 -0.85 1.13
N PRO A 13 -13.88 -0.09 2.09
CA PRO A 13 -13.45 1.29 2.33
C PRO A 13 -12.06 1.37 2.99
N LEU A 14 -11.74 0.38 3.83
CA LEU A 14 -10.48 0.25 4.56
C LEU A 14 -9.39 -0.44 3.74
N THR A 15 -9.60 -0.73 2.46
CA THR A 15 -8.57 -1.22 1.54
C THR A 15 -8.18 -0.19 0.49
N GLN A 16 -8.96 0.88 0.34
CA GLN A 16 -8.68 1.93 -0.63
C GLN A 16 -7.69 2.93 -0.06
N GLY A 17 -6.68 3.22 -0.87
CA GLY A 17 -5.69 4.23 -0.57
C GLY A 17 -4.34 3.93 -1.21
N PRO A 18 -3.43 4.91 -1.14
CA PRO A 18 -2.17 4.81 -1.83
C PRO A 18 -1.26 3.80 -1.14
N CYS A 19 -0.39 3.19 -1.92
CA CYS A 19 0.72 2.44 -1.38
C CYS A 19 1.98 2.69 -2.18
N GLU A 20 3.09 2.50 -1.48
CA GLU A 20 4.43 2.71 -1.99
C GLU A 20 5.37 1.65 -1.45
N VAL A 21 6.33 1.25 -2.28
CA VAL A 21 7.40 0.35 -1.91
C VAL A 21 8.73 1.03 -2.19
N TRP A 22 9.58 1.04 -1.17
CA TRP A 22 10.92 1.60 -1.20
C TRP A 22 11.94 0.49 -1.01
N ILE A 23 13.07 0.63 -1.70
CA ILE A 23 14.30 -0.08 -1.39
C ILE A 23 15.31 0.98 -0.97
N ASP A 24 15.73 0.91 0.29
CA ASP A 24 16.48 1.96 0.98
C ASP A 24 15.77 3.32 0.84
N ASN A 25 16.37 4.26 0.12
CA ASN A 25 15.84 5.60 -0.12
C ASN A 25 15.31 5.78 -1.55
N THR A 26 15.14 4.69 -2.31
CA THR A 26 14.67 4.71 -3.70
C THR A 26 13.25 4.18 -3.78
N LEU A 27 12.32 4.99 -4.29
CA LEU A 27 10.95 4.58 -4.58
C LEU A 27 10.95 3.63 -5.78
N ARG A 28 10.33 2.46 -5.63
CA ARG A 28 10.31 1.39 -6.65
C ARG A 28 8.91 1.04 -7.12
N PHE A 29 7.91 1.33 -6.32
CA PHE A 29 6.51 1.13 -6.68
C PHE A 29 5.68 2.20 -5.99
N GLN A 30 4.72 2.78 -6.72
CA GLN A 30 3.70 3.65 -6.17
C GLN A 30 2.41 3.46 -6.95
N ARG A 31 1.28 3.43 -6.24
CA ARG A 31 -0.08 3.50 -6.80
C ARG A 31 -0.98 4.30 -5.87
N GLU A 32 -1.96 4.96 -6.46
CA GLU A 32 -2.96 5.76 -5.73
C GLU A 32 -4.02 4.89 -5.06
N ASP A 33 -4.29 3.71 -5.62
CA ASP A 33 -5.28 2.77 -5.12
C ASP A 33 -4.76 1.34 -5.21
N CYS A 34 -4.25 0.84 -4.09
CA CYS A 34 -3.61 -0.46 -4.03
C CYS A 34 -4.59 -1.63 -3.93
N SER A 35 -5.88 -1.36 -3.66
CA SER A 35 -6.94 -2.36 -3.75
C SER A 35 -7.11 -2.92 -5.17
N LYS A 36 -6.71 -2.15 -6.19
CA LYS A 36 -6.75 -2.57 -7.61
C LYS A 36 -5.57 -3.45 -8.03
N VAL A 37 -4.53 -3.52 -7.20
CA VAL A 37 -3.30 -4.26 -7.50
C VAL A 37 -3.23 -5.54 -6.69
N PHE A 38 -3.65 -5.47 -5.43
CA PHE A 38 -3.69 -6.62 -4.53
C PHE A 38 -5.04 -7.35 -4.64
N PRO A 39 -5.06 -8.70 -4.52
CA PRO A 39 -4.03 -9.59 -3.93
C PRO A 39 -2.94 -10.09 -4.90
N GLY A 40 -2.72 -9.45 -6.06
CA GLY A 40 -1.68 -9.82 -7.00
C GLY A 40 -0.24 -9.69 -6.47
N ALA A 41 0.71 -10.25 -7.23
CA ALA A 41 2.14 -10.11 -6.96
C ALA A 41 2.71 -8.91 -7.72
N ILE A 42 3.48 -8.07 -7.03
CA ILE A 42 4.21 -6.95 -7.64
C ILE A 42 5.63 -7.43 -7.97
N LYS A 43 6.03 -7.29 -9.24
CA LYS A 43 7.43 -7.45 -9.62
C LYS A 43 8.22 -6.23 -9.16
N MET A 44 9.16 -6.45 -8.24
CA MET A 44 10.02 -5.41 -7.68
C MET A 44 11.38 -5.40 -8.35
N ASP A 45 11.85 -4.20 -8.70
CA ASP A 45 13.20 -3.98 -9.21
C ASP A 45 14.17 -3.72 -8.05
N TYR A 46 15.04 -4.70 -7.77
CA TYR A 46 16.07 -4.64 -6.72
C TYR A 46 17.42 -4.12 -7.24
N SER A 47 17.50 -3.57 -8.45
CA SER A 47 18.76 -3.12 -9.06
C SER A 47 19.55 -2.09 -8.24
N SER A 48 18.90 -1.32 -7.36
CA SER A 48 19.57 -0.36 -6.47
C SER A 48 20.19 -1.01 -5.24
N CYS A 49 19.84 -2.26 -4.95
CA CYS A 49 20.28 -2.92 -3.74
C CYS A 49 21.72 -3.44 -3.91
N GLN A 50 22.65 -2.88 -3.15
CA GLN A 50 24.06 -3.28 -3.16
C GLN A 50 24.43 -3.86 -1.79
N GLY A 51 24.18 -5.16 -1.62
CA GLY A 51 24.37 -5.86 -0.36
C GLY A 51 23.07 -5.94 0.45
N ASP A 52 23.12 -5.54 1.71
CA ASP A 52 21.94 -5.55 2.59
C ASP A 52 21.12 -4.27 2.39
N CYS A 53 19.83 -4.43 2.12
CA CYS A 53 18.93 -3.31 1.85
C CYS A 53 17.63 -3.45 2.63
N VAL A 54 17.01 -2.31 2.94
CA VAL A 54 15.74 -2.26 3.65
C VAL A 54 14.61 -2.08 2.66
N LEU A 55 13.72 -3.07 2.60
CA LEU A 55 12.45 -2.93 1.90
C LEU A 55 11.41 -2.33 2.85
N ARG A 56 10.81 -1.21 2.45
CA ARG A 56 9.70 -0.57 3.18
C ARG A 56 8.45 -0.62 2.32
N PHE A 57 7.37 -1.14 2.88
CA PHE A 57 6.06 -1.13 2.25
C PHE A 57 5.11 -0.31 3.11
N TYR A 58 4.56 0.76 2.53
CA TYR A 58 3.55 1.58 3.17
C TYR A 58 2.25 1.43 2.38
N TRP A 59 1.16 1.09 3.08
CA TRP A 59 -0.19 1.16 2.56
C TRP A 59 -0.99 2.03 3.51
N LEU A 60 -1.41 3.19 3.01
CA LEU A 60 -2.21 4.14 3.76
C LEU A 60 -3.67 3.96 3.36
N PHE A 61 -4.55 3.89 4.34
CA PHE A 61 -5.99 3.89 4.10
C PHE A 61 -6.51 5.31 4.27
N VAL A 62 -7.29 5.78 3.30
CA VAL A 62 -7.94 7.09 3.39
C VAL A 62 -9.36 6.85 3.90
N SER A 63 -9.61 7.11 5.18
CA SER A 63 -10.97 7.15 5.69
C SER A 63 -11.63 8.46 5.29
N GLU A 64 -12.81 8.40 4.69
CA GLU A 64 -13.62 9.58 4.39
C GLU A 64 -14.18 10.18 5.70
N SER A 65 -13.35 10.98 6.37
CA SER A 65 -13.76 11.88 7.45
C SER A 65 -13.23 13.29 7.24
N SER A 66 -12.83 13.63 6.01
CA SER A 66 -12.29 14.94 5.63
C SER A 66 -13.30 15.82 4.89
N SER A 67 -14.60 15.73 5.24
CA SER A 67 -15.61 16.73 4.84
C SER A 67 -15.68 17.94 5.79
N HIS A 68 -14.61 18.24 6.53
CA HIS A 68 -14.52 19.44 7.36
C HIS A 68 -13.23 20.21 7.11
N GLY A 69 -13.13 20.80 5.92
CA GLY A 69 -12.02 21.69 5.61
C GLY A 69 -12.06 22.21 4.19
N ASP A 70 -13.20 22.73 3.73
CA ASP A 70 -13.30 23.82 2.74
C ASP A 70 -14.77 24.23 2.57
N ALA A 71 -15.24 25.02 3.54
CA ALA A 71 -16.35 25.94 3.34
C ALA A 71 -15.83 27.33 3.73
N LEU A 72 -15.16 27.99 2.80
CA LEU A 72 -14.97 29.44 2.72
C LEU A 72 -14.98 29.86 1.25
#